data_AF-A0AAN8IH82-F1
#
_entry.id   AF-A0AAN8IH82-F1
#
_cell.length_a   1.000
_cell.length_b   1.000
_cell.length_c   1.000
_cell.angle_alpha   90.00
_cell.angle_beta   90.00
_cell.angle_gamma   90.00
#
_symmetry.space_group_name_H-M   'P 1'
#
loop_
_entity.id
_entity.type
_entity.pdbx_description
1 polymer ?
#
loop_
_entity_poly.entity_id
_entity_poly.type
_entity_poly.pdbx_seq_one_letter_code
_entity_poly.pdbx_strand_id
1 'polypeptide(L)'
;MIFWANLIQTLAVEGIQQGHPKTRMQVIATAIVYFKRFYARRSYKDVDPLLIACASVFLASKVEEHGLMSMSNLIKTVPNCLKKWPNLTYDASSKNSGLYDAEFILVEMLDCCLVVYHPYRPLTTMLQDIARDPTVKDVAPFEEQCWKVANDSLRSDCSLLYPPHIIAIASIIVGAELMNREKDIKMWLPELSVDFEKVYDCVNTIFAMYKTWKTFDEKEHVKPLFDKLPKINPGPTF
;
A
#
# COMPACT_ATOMS: atom_id res chain seq x y z
N MET A 1 6.86 -6.83 -2.76
CA MET A 1 5.83 -5.79 -2.53
C MET A 1 6.33 -4.57 -1.76
N ILE A 2 7.26 -4.70 -0.80
CA ILE A 2 7.82 -3.58 -0.02
C ILE A 2 8.26 -2.40 -0.91
N PHE A 3 9.13 -2.66 -1.89
CA PHE A 3 9.57 -1.64 -2.86
C PHE A 3 8.40 -0.94 -3.59
N TRP A 4 7.46 -1.71 -4.13
CA TRP A 4 6.33 -1.16 -4.89
C TRP A 4 5.40 -0.30 -4.03
N ALA A 5 5.15 -0.70 -2.78
CA ALA A 5 4.37 0.13 -1.85
C ALA A 5 5.09 1.46 -1.54
N ASN A 6 6.41 1.43 -1.32
CA ASN A 6 7.22 2.62 -1.07
C ASN A 6 7.29 3.54 -2.29
N LEU A 7 7.39 2.96 -3.49
CA LEU A 7 7.38 3.68 -4.75
C LEU A 7 6.02 4.34 -4.99
N ILE A 8 4.91 3.60 -4.86
CA ILE A 8 3.55 4.13 -5.03
C ILE A 8 3.27 5.25 -4.03
N GLN A 9 3.68 5.09 -2.78
CA GLN A 9 3.59 6.14 -1.77
C GLN A 9 4.39 7.39 -2.17
N THR A 10 5.60 7.21 -2.68
CA THR A 10 6.42 8.33 -3.16
C THR A 10 5.79 9.02 -4.38
N LEU A 11 5.32 8.26 -5.37
CA LEU A 11 4.64 8.77 -6.56
C LEU A 11 3.39 9.56 -6.20
N ALA A 12 2.60 9.06 -5.25
CA ALA A 12 1.39 9.73 -4.80
C ALA A 12 1.71 11.07 -4.12
N VAL A 13 2.79 11.16 -3.33
CA VAL A 13 3.19 12.39 -2.62
C VAL A 13 3.86 13.40 -3.56
N GLU A 14 4.75 12.95 -4.44
CA GLU A 14 5.50 13.83 -5.36
C GLU A 14 4.72 14.18 -6.64
N GLY A 15 3.67 13.41 -6.96
CA GLY A 15 2.83 13.64 -8.14
C GLY A 15 1.86 14.83 -8.04
N ILE A 16 1.71 15.40 -6.85
CA ILE A 16 0.88 16.59 -6.63
C ILE A 16 1.63 17.87 -7.04
N GLN A 17 0.94 18.77 -7.72
CA GLN A 17 1.50 20.07 -8.10
C GLN A 17 1.82 20.92 -6.86
N GLN A 18 2.90 21.71 -6.92
CA GLN A 18 3.32 22.56 -5.80
C GLN A 18 2.18 23.52 -5.38
N GLY A 19 1.85 23.54 -4.09
CA GLY A 19 0.79 24.40 -3.52
C GLY A 19 -0.53 23.70 -3.20
N HIS A 20 -0.67 22.41 -3.50
CA HIS A 20 -1.87 21.62 -3.21
C HIS A 20 -1.74 20.77 -1.94
N PRO A 21 -2.87 20.38 -1.30
CA PRO A 21 -2.85 19.56 -0.09
C PRO A 21 -2.22 18.19 -0.37
N LYS A 22 -1.52 17.64 0.64
CA LYS A 22 -0.90 16.31 0.55
C LYS A 22 -1.94 15.23 0.27
N THR A 23 -1.55 14.22 -0.49
CA THR A 23 -2.38 13.06 -0.82
C THR A 23 -2.85 12.33 0.44
N ARG A 24 -4.14 12.08 0.53
CA ARG A 24 -4.73 11.32 1.66
C ARG A 24 -4.23 9.88 1.63
N MET A 25 -3.99 9.30 2.81
CA MET A 25 -3.51 7.90 2.91
C MET A 25 -4.47 6.90 2.27
N GLN A 26 -5.79 7.16 2.30
CA GLN A 26 -6.80 6.33 1.63
C GLN A 26 -6.53 6.19 0.13
N VAL A 27 -6.15 7.27 -0.56
CA VAL A 27 -5.79 7.25 -1.99
C VAL A 27 -4.59 6.36 -2.25
N ILE A 28 -3.56 6.48 -1.40
CA ILE A 28 -2.33 5.69 -1.50
C ILE A 28 -2.63 4.21 -1.26
N ALA A 29 -3.44 3.91 -0.24
CA ALA A 29 -3.85 2.55 0.07
C ALA A 29 -4.67 1.92 -1.07
N THR A 30 -5.63 2.65 -1.64
CA THR A 30 -6.41 2.21 -2.80
C THR A 30 -5.50 1.92 -4.00
N ALA A 31 -4.54 2.80 -4.30
CA ALA A 31 -3.57 2.60 -5.38
C ALA A 31 -2.70 1.34 -5.16
N ILE A 32 -2.22 1.09 -3.93
CA ILE A 32 -1.45 -0.12 -3.62
C ILE A 32 -2.32 -1.38 -3.80
N VAL A 33 -3.59 -1.35 -3.40
CA VAL A 33 -4.51 -2.47 -3.57
C VAL A 33 -4.81 -2.74 -5.05
N TYR A 34 -4.99 -1.70 -5.88
CA TYR A 34 -5.15 -1.87 -7.33
C TYR A 34 -3.94 -2.55 -7.96
N PHE A 35 -2.73 -2.06 -7.65
CA PHE A 35 -1.49 -2.65 -8.13
C PHE A 35 -1.37 -4.13 -7.73
N LYS A 36 -1.71 -4.45 -6.47
CA LYS A 36 -1.72 -5.82 -5.96
C LYS A 36 -2.74 -6.71 -6.68
N ARG A 37 -3.98 -6.24 -6.84
CA ARG A 37 -5.05 -6.99 -7.53
C ARG A 37 -4.68 -7.27 -8.99
N PHE A 38 -4.04 -6.31 -9.66
CA PHE A 38 -3.56 -6.49 -11.04
C PHE A 38 -2.55 -7.63 -11.14
N TYR A 39 -1.46 -7.58 -10.36
CA TYR A 39 -0.39 -8.58 -10.42
C TYR A 39 -0.70 -9.89 -9.67
N ALA A 40 -1.81 -9.95 -8.94
CA ALA A 40 -2.37 -11.22 -8.48
C ALA A 40 -2.97 -12.05 -9.64
N ARG A 41 -3.40 -11.39 -10.72
CA ARG A 41 -4.03 -12.02 -11.89
C ARG A 41 -3.13 -12.02 -13.14
N ARG A 42 -2.18 -11.10 -13.22
CA ARG A 42 -1.32 -10.87 -14.39
C ARG A 42 0.14 -11.00 -14.04
N SER A 43 0.95 -11.35 -15.04
CA SER A 43 2.40 -11.44 -14.87
C SER A 43 3.05 -10.06 -15.06
N TYR A 44 4.19 -9.83 -14.42
CA TYR A 44 5.02 -8.65 -14.63
C TYR A 44 5.52 -8.46 -16.07
N LYS A 45 5.42 -9.50 -16.91
CA LYS A 45 5.75 -9.44 -18.35
C LYS A 45 4.66 -8.81 -19.20
N ASP A 46 3.41 -8.76 -18.71
CA ASP A 46 2.25 -8.41 -19.52
C ASP A 46 2.16 -6.88 -19.70
N VAL A 47 2.36 -6.13 -18.62
CA VAL A 47 2.39 -4.66 -18.62
C VAL A 47 3.48 -4.18 -17.68
N ASP A 48 4.15 -3.08 -18.04
CA ASP A 48 5.18 -2.46 -17.22
C ASP A 48 4.63 -2.08 -15.82
N PRO A 49 5.20 -2.63 -14.74
CA PRO A 49 4.76 -2.29 -13.40
C PRO A 49 4.94 -0.83 -13.01
N LEU A 50 5.89 -0.10 -13.60
CA LEU A 50 5.98 1.34 -13.36
C LEU A 50 4.78 2.09 -13.94
N LEU A 51 4.30 1.66 -15.12
CA LEU A 51 3.14 2.24 -15.76
C LEU A 51 1.85 1.91 -14.99
N ILE A 52 1.68 0.65 -14.55
CA ILE A 52 0.55 0.23 -13.70
C ILE A 52 0.57 0.94 -12.34
N ALA A 53 1.75 1.19 -11.75
CA ALA A 53 1.86 1.96 -10.51
C ALA A 53 1.36 3.40 -10.68
N CYS A 54 1.77 4.09 -11.76
CA CYS A 54 1.25 5.42 -12.09
C CYS A 54 -0.26 5.40 -12.34
N ALA A 55 -0.74 4.43 -13.12
CA ALA A 55 -2.16 4.31 -13.46
C ALA A 55 -3.00 4.03 -12.20
N SER A 56 -2.47 3.23 -11.27
CA SER A 56 -3.13 2.94 -9.99
C SER A 56 -3.28 4.19 -9.12
N VAL A 57 -2.24 5.04 -9.03
CA VAL A 57 -2.30 6.31 -8.30
C VAL A 57 -3.30 7.27 -8.96
N PHE A 58 -3.24 7.40 -10.29
CA PHE A 58 -4.15 8.25 -11.04
C PHE A 58 -5.61 7.81 -10.87
N LEU A 59 -5.92 6.52 -11.09
CA LEU A 59 -7.26 5.97 -10.95
C LEU A 59 -7.78 6.09 -9.52
N ALA A 60 -6.96 5.77 -8.51
CA ALA A 60 -7.34 5.93 -7.10
C ALA A 60 -7.65 7.40 -6.76
N SER A 61 -6.89 8.35 -7.30
CA SER A 61 -7.15 9.78 -7.06
C SER A 61 -8.50 10.24 -7.62
N LYS A 62 -8.98 9.64 -8.72
CA LYS A 62 -10.31 9.91 -9.27
C LYS A 62 -11.41 9.29 -8.42
N VAL A 63 -11.24 8.03 -8.02
CA VAL A 63 -12.24 7.26 -7.25
C VAL A 63 -12.44 7.82 -5.84
N GLU A 64 -11.36 8.27 -5.20
CA GLU A 64 -11.39 8.86 -3.85
C GLU A 64 -11.63 10.38 -3.86
N GLU A 65 -12.06 10.93 -5.00
CA GLU A 65 -12.40 12.35 -5.21
C GLU A 65 -11.27 13.33 -4.82
N HIS A 66 -10.02 12.91 -5.02
CA HIS A 66 -8.82 13.71 -4.78
C HIS A 66 -8.31 14.42 -6.05
N GLY A 67 -9.15 14.57 -7.07
CA GLY A 67 -8.88 14.80 -8.51
C GLY A 67 -7.95 15.94 -8.95
N LEU A 68 -6.72 15.97 -8.42
CA LEU A 68 -5.69 16.97 -8.68
C LEU A 68 -4.47 16.40 -9.41
N MET A 69 -4.47 15.10 -9.73
CA MET A 69 -3.33 14.42 -10.32
C MET A 69 -3.52 14.30 -11.84
N SER A 70 -2.50 14.73 -12.59
CA SER A 70 -2.42 14.46 -14.03
C SER A 70 -1.52 13.26 -14.27
N MET A 71 -2.00 12.31 -15.07
CA MET A 71 -1.24 11.11 -15.43
C MET A 71 0.07 11.45 -16.18
N SER A 72 0.09 12.52 -16.98
CA SER A 72 1.32 12.97 -17.66
C SER A 72 2.33 13.59 -16.70
N ASN A 73 1.88 14.21 -15.61
CA ASN A 73 2.77 14.70 -14.56
C ASN A 73 3.34 13.54 -13.73
N LEU A 74 2.52 12.54 -13.42
CA LEU A 74 2.94 11.33 -12.68
C LEU A 74 4.09 10.59 -13.39
N ILE A 75 4.06 10.45 -14.71
CA ILE A 75 5.18 9.83 -15.43
C ILE A 75 6.43 10.69 -15.38
N LYS A 76 6.29 12.01 -15.54
CA LYS A 76 7.43 12.94 -15.47
C LYS A 76 8.08 12.97 -14.09
N THR A 77 7.34 12.65 -13.03
CA THR A 77 7.90 12.56 -11.67
C THR A 77 8.60 11.24 -11.40
N VAL A 78 8.35 10.16 -12.15
CA VAL A 78 8.99 8.85 -11.94
C VAL A 78 10.53 8.96 -11.84
N PRO A 79 11.27 9.61 -12.74
CA PRO A 79 12.72 9.72 -12.62
C PRO A 79 13.17 10.44 -11.33
N ASN A 80 12.38 11.40 -10.83
CA ASN A 80 12.67 12.08 -9.58
C ASN A 80 12.42 11.16 -8.37
N CYS A 81 11.31 10.42 -8.38
CA CYS A 81 11.00 9.45 -7.35
C CYS A 81 12.08 8.34 -7.28
N LEU A 82 12.59 7.93 -8.45
CA LEU A 82 13.64 6.91 -8.57
C LEU A 82 15.02 7.38 -8.09
N LYS A 83 15.24 8.68 -7.85
CA LYS A 83 16.50 9.16 -7.22
C LYS A 83 16.74 8.54 -5.84
N LYS A 84 15.67 8.12 -5.13
CA LYS A 84 15.78 7.39 -3.85
C LYS A 84 16.43 6.00 -4.03
N TRP A 85 16.38 5.45 -5.24
CA TRP A 85 16.96 4.16 -5.64
C TRP A 85 17.94 4.38 -6.82
N PRO A 86 19.14 4.91 -6.56
CA PRO A 86 20.06 5.41 -7.60
C PRO A 86 20.51 4.35 -8.62
N ASN A 87 20.34 3.07 -8.26
CA ASN A 87 20.69 1.94 -9.10
C ASN A 87 19.62 1.59 -10.16
N LEU A 88 18.44 2.22 -10.09
CA LEU A 88 17.34 2.01 -11.02
C LEU A 88 17.22 3.21 -11.98
N THR A 89 17.45 2.96 -13.26
CA THR A 89 17.23 3.96 -14.31
C THR A 89 15.96 3.60 -15.09
N TYR A 90 15.07 4.58 -15.25
CA TYR A 90 13.86 4.43 -16.05
C TYR A 90 13.83 5.52 -17.11
N ASP A 91 13.82 5.11 -18.37
CA ASP A 91 13.57 6.03 -19.47
C ASP A 91 12.07 6.28 -19.61
N ALA A 92 11.62 7.37 -19.00
CA ALA A 92 10.22 7.80 -19.05
C ALA A 92 9.81 8.37 -20.43
N SER A 93 10.76 8.68 -21.32
CA SER A 93 10.48 9.43 -22.54
C SER A 93 9.82 8.60 -23.64
N SER A 94 10.05 7.27 -23.65
CA SER A 94 9.61 6.36 -24.72
C SER A 94 8.23 5.74 -24.53
N LYS A 95 7.55 5.94 -23.38
CA LYS A 95 6.31 5.22 -23.02
C LYS A 95 5.05 6.09 -22.84
N ASN A 96 5.06 7.35 -23.31
CA ASN A 96 3.90 8.24 -23.20
C ASN A 96 2.67 7.77 -24.02
N SER A 97 2.85 6.95 -25.06
CA SER A 97 1.75 6.48 -25.92
C SER A 97 0.83 5.47 -25.24
N GLY A 98 1.33 4.62 -24.33
CA GLY A 98 0.54 3.60 -23.63
C GLY A 98 -0.18 4.09 -22.36
N LEU A 99 -0.28 5.40 -22.16
CA LEU A 99 -0.71 6.01 -20.90
C LEU A 99 -2.14 5.68 -20.52
N TYR A 100 -3.05 5.95 -21.45
CA TYR A 100 -4.48 5.72 -21.29
C TYR A 100 -4.84 4.25 -21.47
N ASP A 101 -4.06 3.52 -22.28
CA ASP A 101 -4.20 2.07 -22.42
C ASP A 101 -3.96 1.37 -21.08
N ALA A 102 -2.95 1.80 -20.30
CA ALA A 102 -2.68 1.20 -19.00
C ALA A 102 -3.78 1.45 -17.96
N GLU A 103 -4.41 2.62 -17.98
CA GLU A 103 -5.58 2.88 -17.14
C GLU A 103 -6.75 1.99 -17.56
N PHE A 104 -7.04 1.91 -18.85
CA PHE A 104 -8.13 1.08 -19.37
C PHE A 104 -7.92 -0.40 -19.02
N ILE A 105 -6.71 -0.92 -19.26
CA ILE A 105 -6.31 -2.29 -18.92
C ILE A 105 -6.43 -2.53 -17.40
N LEU A 106 -6.05 -1.54 -16.57
CA LEU A 106 -6.19 -1.66 -15.12
C LEU A 106 -7.66 -1.79 -14.70
N VAL A 107 -8.54 -0.93 -15.21
CA VAL A 107 -9.98 -0.97 -14.89
C VAL A 107 -10.61 -2.28 -15.33
N GLU A 108 -10.27 -2.77 -16.53
CA GLU A 108 -10.73 -4.06 -17.05
C GLU A 108 -10.27 -5.22 -16.16
N MET A 109 -8.98 -5.27 -15.78
CA MET A 109 -8.45 -6.34 -14.93
C MET A 109 -9.00 -6.31 -13.49
N LEU A 110 -9.38 -5.13 -13.01
CA LEU A 110 -10.08 -4.95 -11.74
C LEU A 110 -11.57 -5.30 -11.83
N ASP A 111 -12.10 -5.63 -13.01
CA ASP A 111 -13.52 -5.92 -13.24
C ASP A 111 -14.41 -4.79 -12.72
N CYS A 112 -13.99 -3.54 -12.96
CA CYS A 112 -14.63 -2.31 -12.45
C CYS A 112 -14.82 -2.26 -10.92
N CYS A 113 -14.16 -3.13 -10.14
CA CYS A 113 -14.22 -3.14 -8.68
C CYS A 113 -13.32 -2.05 -8.07
N LEU A 114 -13.76 -0.79 -8.21
CA LEU A 114 -12.99 0.40 -7.81
C LEU A 114 -13.13 0.74 -6.32
N VAL A 115 -14.25 0.41 -5.68
CA VAL A 115 -14.42 0.72 -4.25
C VAL A 115 -13.57 -0.25 -3.41
N VAL A 116 -12.63 0.29 -2.61
CA VAL A 116 -11.76 -0.47 -1.72
C VAL A 116 -12.03 -0.09 -0.28
N TYR A 117 -12.27 -1.09 0.57
CA TYR A 117 -12.42 -0.90 2.00
C TYR A 117 -11.07 -1.05 2.71
N HIS A 118 -10.73 -0.10 3.58
CA HIS A 118 -9.44 -0.03 4.27
C HIS A 118 -9.58 -0.22 5.79
N PRO A 119 -8.52 -0.67 6.49
CA PRO A 119 -8.57 -0.92 7.92
C PRO A 119 -8.69 0.34 8.77
N TYR A 120 -8.48 1.53 8.19
CA TYR A 120 -8.44 2.81 8.90
C TYR A 120 -9.72 3.16 9.68
N ARG A 121 -10.88 2.99 9.04
CA ARG A 121 -12.17 3.29 9.67
C ARG A 121 -12.47 2.36 10.86
N PRO A 122 -12.42 1.02 10.72
CA PRO A 122 -12.61 0.14 11.87
C PRO A 122 -11.52 0.33 12.93
N LEU A 123 -10.28 0.61 12.53
CA LEU A 123 -9.19 0.90 13.46
C LEU A 123 -9.50 2.09 14.37
N THR A 124 -9.93 3.23 13.83
CA THR A 124 -10.31 4.40 14.64
C THR A 124 -11.44 4.07 15.61
N THR A 125 -12.47 3.34 15.16
CA THR A 125 -13.59 2.97 16.01
C THR A 125 -13.14 2.05 17.16
N MET A 126 -12.26 1.08 16.88
CA MET A 126 -11.74 0.16 17.89
C MET A 126 -10.81 0.85 18.90
N LEU A 127 -9.96 1.76 18.43
CA LEU A 127 -9.08 2.54 19.30
C LEU A 127 -9.87 3.48 20.22
N GLN A 128 -10.95 4.09 19.72
CA GLN A 128 -11.86 4.89 20.54
C GLN A 128 -12.55 4.08 21.63
N ASP A 129 -12.82 2.79 21.37
CA ASP A 129 -13.41 1.89 22.36
C ASP A 129 -12.39 1.52 23.45
N ILE A 130 -11.15 1.18 23.07
CA ILE A 130 -10.04 0.96 24.00
C ILE A 130 -9.76 2.21 24.86
N ALA A 131 -9.85 3.41 24.26
CA ALA A 131 -9.62 4.68 24.94
C ALA A 131 -10.68 5.03 26.01
N ARG A 132 -11.81 4.30 26.07
CA ARG A 132 -12.81 4.47 27.13
C ARG A 132 -12.36 3.85 28.44
N ASP A 133 -11.44 2.88 28.40
CA ASP A 133 -10.89 2.28 29.61
C ASP A 133 -9.94 3.29 30.29
N PRO A 134 -10.26 3.75 31.53
CA PRO A 134 -9.46 4.73 32.24
C PRO A 134 -8.06 4.22 32.64
N THR A 135 -7.80 2.91 32.53
CA THR A 135 -6.48 2.33 32.78
C THR A 135 -5.50 2.61 31.65
N VAL A 136 -5.99 2.87 30.44
CA VAL A 136 -5.17 3.12 29.24
C VAL A 136 -4.76 4.59 29.21
N LYS A 137 -3.50 4.86 29.55
CA LYS A 137 -2.89 6.20 29.48
C LYS A 137 -2.25 6.44 28.12
N ASP A 138 -1.94 7.69 27.77
CA ASP A 138 -1.18 8.03 26.56
C ASP A 138 -1.77 7.39 25.27
N VAL A 139 -3.06 7.61 25.05
CA VAL A 139 -3.81 7.02 23.91
C VAL A 139 -3.25 7.53 22.57
N ALA A 140 -2.93 8.82 22.45
CA ALA A 140 -2.51 9.39 21.16
C ALA A 140 -1.25 8.75 20.55
N PRO A 141 -0.13 8.55 21.29
CA PRO A 141 1.02 7.80 20.77
C PRO A 141 0.69 6.35 20.38
N PHE A 142 -0.21 5.69 21.13
CA PHE A 142 -0.64 4.34 20.84
C PHE A 142 -1.48 4.26 19.55
N GLU A 143 -2.42 5.18 19.38
CA GLU A 143 -3.19 5.31 18.14
C GLU A 143 -2.27 5.56 16.94
N GLU A 144 -1.32 6.48 17.06
CA GLU A 144 -0.35 6.77 15.98
C GLU A 144 0.45 5.52 15.60
N GLN A 145 0.89 4.73 16.58
CA GLN A 145 1.60 3.49 16.33
C GLN A 145 0.72 2.46 15.61
N CYS A 146 -0.53 2.26 16.04
CA CYS A 146 -1.45 1.34 15.39
C CYS A 146 -1.76 1.75 13.94
N TRP A 147 -1.88 3.06 13.69
CA TRP A 147 -2.02 3.60 12.34
C TRP A 147 -0.78 3.36 11.47
N LYS A 148 0.43 3.48 12.02
CA LYS A 148 1.69 3.14 11.33
C LYS A 148 1.69 1.67 10.93
N VAL A 149 1.35 0.77 11.85
CA VAL A 149 1.26 -0.67 11.57
C VAL A 149 0.22 -0.96 10.48
N ALA A 150 -0.95 -0.32 10.52
CA ALA A 150 -1.97 -0.49 9.49
C ALA A 150 -1.46 -0.05 8.10
N ASN A 151 -0.68 1.03 8.03
CA ASN A 151 -0.02 1.45 6.78
C ASN A 151 1.05 0.44 6.34
N ASP A 152 1.83 -0.09 7.28
CA ASP A 152 2.86 -1.08 7.00
C ASP A 152 2.30 -2.41 6.52
N SER A 153 1.09 -2.78 6.96
CA SER A 153 0.40 -3.98 6.49
C SER A 153 0.23 -4.02 4.96
N LEU A 154 0.17 -2.86 4.29
CA LEU A 154 0.09 -2.76 2.82
C LEU A 154 1.35 -3.26 2.09
N ARG A 155 2.48 -3.39 2.81
CA ARG A 155 3.73 -3.98 2.28
C ARG A 155 3.67 -5.51 2.24
N SER A 156 2.72 -6.11 2.96
CA SER A 156 2.38 -7.54 2.95
C SER A 156 1.13 -7.80 2.10
N ASP A 157 0.69 -9.05 2.00
CA ASP A 157 -0.52 -9.43 1.24
C ASP A 157 -1.80 -9.42 2.07
N CYS A 158 -1.75 -8.91 3.30
CA CYS A 158 -2.91 -8.85 4.20
C CYS A 158 -4.14 -8.19 3.55
N SER A 159 -3.96 -7.13 2.75
CA SER A 159 -5.07 -6.42 2.10
C SER A 159 -5.81 -7.22 1.03
N LEU A 160 -5.24 -8.32 0.55
CA LEU A 160 -5.91 -9.25 -0.36
C LEU A 160 -6.50 -10.47 0.36
N LEU A 161 -5.93 -10.85 1.51
CA LEU A 161 -6.26 -12.09 2.21
C LEU A 161 -7.29 -11.93 3.33
N TYR A 162 -7.29 -10.78 4.01
CA TYR A 162 -8.08 -10.56 5.22
C TYR A 162 -9.06 -9.39 5.08
N PRO A 163 -10.23 -9.47 5.72
CA PRO A 163 -11.14 -8.33 5.82
C PRO A 163 -10.51 -7.14 6.56
N PRO A 164 -10.89 -5.89 6.25
CA PRO A 164 -10.31 -4.69 6.86
C PRO A 164 -10.38 -4.62 8.39
N HIS A 165 -11.45 -5.17 8.99
CA HIS A 165 -11.58 -5.20 10.45
C HIS A 165 -10.59 -6.17 11.11
N ILE A 166 -10.27 -7.30 10.47
CA ILE A 166 -9.25 -8.24 10.95
C ILE A 166 -7.86 -7.59 10.89
N ILE A 167 -7.56 -6.89 9.79
CA ILE A 167 -6.29 -6.15 9.65
C ILE A 167 -6.19 -5.03 10.70
N ALA A 168 -7.30 -4.35 11.02
CA ALA A 168 -7.34 -3.34 12.07
C ALA A 168 -7.02 -3.94 13.45
N ILE A 169 -7.65 -5.05 13.83
CA ILE A 169 -7.38 -5.75 15.09
C ILE A 169 -5.93 -6.22 15.13
N ALA A 170 -5.44 -6.84 14.06
CA ALA A 170 -4.04 -7.27 13.96
C ALA A 170 -3.07 -6.09 14.10
N SER A 171 -3.41 -4.93 13.54
CA SER A 171 -2.59 -3.71 13.67
C SER A 171 -2.55 -3.17 15.10
N ILE A 172 -3.65 -3.29 15.84
CA ILE A 172 -3.71 -2.95 17.28
C ILE A 172 -2.84 -3.90 18.10
N ILE A 173 -2.95 -5.21 17.87
CA ILE A 173 -2.16 -6.22 18.59
C ILE A 173 -0.66 -6.00 18.37
N VAL A 174 -0.25 -5.88 17.11
CA VAL A 174 1.15 -5.63 16.75
C VAL A 174 1.62 -4.26 17.27
N GLY A 175 0.78 -3.23 17.19
CA GLY A 175 1.08 -1.90 17.75
C GLY A 175 1.29 -1.93 19.26
N ALA A 176 0.48 -2.69 19.99
CA ALA A 176 0.61 -2.89 21.43
C ALA A 176 1.89 -3.64 21.79
N GLU A 177 2.21 -4.72 21.08
CA GLU A 177 3.44 -5.49 21.28
C GLU A 177 4.69 -4.63 21.02
N LEU A 178 4.72 -3.86 19.93
CA LEU A 178 5.84 -2.97 19.61
C LEU A 178 6.07 -1.86 20.65
N MET A 179 5.04 -1.48 21.41
CA MET A 179 5.13 -0.50 22.49
C MET A 179 5.25 -1.13 23.89
N ASN A 180 5.27 -2.47 24.01
CA ASN A 180 5.19 -3.20 25.29
C ASN A 180 3.94 -2.85 26.10
N ARG A 181 2.80 -2.69 25.42
CA ARG A 181 1.49 -2.28 25.96
C ARG A 181 0.42 -3.37 25.83
N GLU A 182 0.79 -4.65 25.82
CA GLU A 182 -0.21 -5.73 25.62
C GLU A 182 -1.25 -5.79 26.76
N LYS A 183 -0.90 -5.27 27.93
CA LYS A 183 -1.80 -5.18 29.09
C LYS A 183 -3.04 -4.34 28.80
N ASP A 184 -2.90 -3.31 27.96
CA ASP A 184 -3.95 -2.33 27.68
C ASP A 184 -5.05 -2.91 26.79
N ILE A 185 -4.73 -3.96 26.03
CA ILE A 185 -5.69 -4.65 25.17
C ILE A 185 -6.13 -6.01 25.73
N LYS A 186 -5.59 -6.42 26.89
CA LYS A 186 -5.78 -7.76 27.44
C LYS A 186 -7.24 -8.07 27.82
N MET A 187 -7.96 -7.08 28.34
CA MET A 187 -9.38 -7.21 28.69
C MET A 187 -10.28 -6.98 27.47
N TRP A 188 -9.90 -6.04 26.60
CA TRP A 188 -10.65 -5.69 25.40
C TRP A 188 -10.66 -6.81 24.35
N LEU A 189 -9.52 -7.46 24.11
CA LEU A 189 -9.37 -8.41 23.01
C LEU A 189 -10.34 -9.62 23.11
N PRO A 190 -10.50 -10.31 24.27
CA PRO A 190 -11.42 -11.43 24.40
C PRO A 190 -12.91 -11.07 24.30
N GLU A 191 -13.29 -9.81 24.49
CA GLU A 191 -14.68 -9.35 24.39
C GLU A 191 -15.14 -9.28 22.91
N LEU A 192 -14.20 -9.26 21.97
CA LEU A 192 -14.50 -9.23 20.55
C LEU A 192 -15.06 -10.57 20.07
N SER A 193 -16.22 -10.53 19.44
CA SER A 193 -16.83 -11.67 18.75
C SER A 193 -16.23 -11.84 17.35
N VAL A 194 -14.94 -12.20 17.27
CA VAL A 194 -14.19 -12.35 16.02
C VAL A 194 -13.48 -13.71 15.93
N ASP A 195 -13.16 -14.09 14.70
CA ASP A 195 -12.39 -15.29 14.39
C ASP A 195 -10.89 -15.06 14.70
N PHE A 196 -10.46 -15.47 15.89
CA PHE A 196 -9.09 -15.26 16.36
C PHE A 196 -8.04 -16.04 15.57
N GLU A 197 -8.40 -17.12 14.87
CA GLU A 197 -7.47 -17.86 14.02
C GLU A 197 -6.99 -16.97 12.87
N LYS A 198 -7.92 -16.29 12.19
CA LYS A 198 -7.59 -15.32 11.13
C LYS A 198 -6.84 -14.10 11.65
N VAL A 199 -7.18 -13.63 12.85
CA VAL A 199 -6.46 -12.52 13.49
C VAL A 199 -5.01 -12.92 13.73
N TYR A 200 -4.79 -14.12 14.28
CA TYR A 200 -3.45 -14.65 14.55
C TYR A 200 -2.62 -14.81 13.26
N ASP A 201 -3.20 -15.36 12.20
CA ASP A 201 -2.53 -15.49 10.90
C ASP A 201 -2.17 -14.12 10.29
N CYS A 202 -3.07 -13.14 10.42
CA CYS A 202 -2.81 -11.77 9.98
C CYS A 202 -1.67 -11.12 10.78
N VAL A 203 -1.65 -11.30 12.11
CA VAL A 203 -0.57 -10.82 12.98
C VAL A 203 0.77 -11.43 12.58
N ASN A 204 0.82 -12.76 12.40
CA ASN A 204 2.02 -13.46 11.94
C ASN A 204 2.50 -12.98 10.58
N THR A 205 1.58 -12.69 9.66
CA THR A 205 1.91 -12.15 8.33
C THR A 205 2.56 -10.77 8.44
N ILE A 206 2.05 -9.90 9.32
CA ILE A 206 2.63 -8.57 9.58
C ILE A 206 4.02 -8.69 10.22
N PHE A 207 4.20 -9.56 11.21
CA PHE A 207 5.52 -9.79 11.82
C PHE A 207 6.55 -10.39 10.85
N ALA A 208 6.12 -11.36 10.03
CA ALA A 208 6.96 -11.92 8.97
C ALA A 208 7.41 -10.83 8.00
N MET A 209 6.51 -9.92 7.62
CA MET A 209 6.84 -8.75 6.80
C MET A 209 7.89 -7.85 7.49
N TYR A 210 7.72 -7.51 8.77
CA TYR A 210 8.71 -6.71 9.50
C TYR A 210 10.08 -7.38 9.59
N LYS A 211 10.11 -8.71 9.78
CA LYS A 211 11.36 -9.49 9.80
C LYS A 211 12.08 -9.40 8.45
N THR A 212 11.36 -9.58 7.35
CA THR A 212 11.91 -9.43 6.00
C THR A 212 12.38 -8.00 5.76
N TRP A 213 11.57 -7.01 6.14
CA TRP A 213 11.88 -5.60 5.90
C TRP A 213 13.15 -5.15 6.64
N LYS A 214 13.37 -5.62 7.88
CA LYS A 214 14.59 -5.33 8.65
C LYS A 214 15.87 -5.79 7.93
N THR A 215 15.79 -6.88 7.18
CA THR A 215 16.96 -7.44 6.45
C THR A 215 17.08 -6.94 5.01
N PHE A 216 16.07 -6.25 4.50
CA PHE A 216 15.99 -5.88 3.08
C PHE A 216 16.47 -4.45 2.86
N ASP A 217 17.71 -4.30 2.37
CA ASP A 217 18.19 -3.01 1.86
C ASP A 217 17.67 -2.79 0.42
N GLU A 218 16.77 -1.82 0.24
CA GLU A 218 16.21 -1.52 -1.07
C GLU A 218 17.24 -0.99 -2.06
N LYS A 219 18.30 -0.30 -1.61
CA LYS A 219 19.28 0.30 -2.53
C LYS A 219 20.14 -0.77 -3.20
N GLU A 220 20.47 -1.82 -2.47
CA GLU A 220 21.32 -2.91 -2.94
C GLU A 220 20.51 -4.02 -3.61
N HIS A 221 19.39 -4.43 -3.02
CA HIS A 221 18.66 -5.62 -3.45
C HIS A 221 17.67 -5.37 -4.58
N VAL A 222 17.19 -4.14 -4.79
CA VAL A 222 16.16 -3.86 -5.82
C VAL A 222 16.71 -4.04 -7.24
N LYS A 223 17.91 -3.54 -7.54
CA LYS A 223 18.47 -3.63 -8.91
C LYS A 223 18.62 -5.08 -9.40
N PRO A 224 19.24 -6.01 -8.64
CA PRO A 224 19.30 -7.42 -9.04
C PRO A 224 17.93 -8.09 -9.22
N LEU A 225 16.90 -7.65 -8.47
CA LEU A 225 15.54 -8.14 -8.63
C LEU A 225 14.91 -7.62 -9.93
N PHE A 226 15.19 -6.36 -10.28
CA PHE A 226 14.72 -5.78 -11.53
C PHE A 226 15.37 -6.41 -12.77
N ASP A 227 16.66 -6.76 -12.69
CA ASP A 227 17.35 -7.46 -13.78
C ASP A 227 16.78 -8.88 -14.01
N LYS A 228 16.14 -9.46 -13.00
CA LYS A 228 15.43 -10.75 -13.08
C LYS A 228 13.97 -10.62 -13.47
N LEU A 229 13.42 -9.41 -13.58
CA LEU A 229 12.03 -9.23 -14.01
C LEU A 229 11.89 -9.74 -15.45
N PRO A 230 10.83 -10.51 -15.75
CA PRO A 230 10.60 -10.97 -17.10
C PRO A 230 10.40 -9.76 -18.00
N LYS A 231 11.18 -9.68 -19.08
CA LYS A 231 11.09 -8.58 -20.03
C LYS A 231 9.72 -8.60 -20.69
N ILE A 232 9.13 -7.42 -20.84
CA ILE A 232 7.87 -7.24 -21.57
C ILE A 232 8.10 -7.77 -22.97
N ASN A 233 7.25 -8.71 -23.40
CA ASN A 233 7.34 -9.23 -24.75
C ASN A 233 6.89 -8.09 -25.68
N PRO A 234 7.77 -7.51 -26.51
CA PRO A 234 7.27 -6.65 -27.57
C PRO A 234 6.44 -7.59 -28.43
N GLY A 235 5.12 -7.44 -28.43
CA GLY A 235 4.28 -8.17 -29.37
C GLY A 235 4.83 -7.99 -30.80
N PRO A 236 4.42 -8.83 -31.76
CA PRO A 236 4.81 -8.60 -33.14
C PRO A 236 4.48 -7.15 -33.51
N THR A 237 5.49 -6.38 -33.88
CA THR A 237 5.32 -5.06 -34.50
C THR A 237 4.55 -5.31 -35.79
N PHE A 238 3.26 -4.97 -35.81
CA PHE A 238 2.44 -4.97 -37.00
C PHE A 238 2.77 -3.77 -37.89
#